data_AF-A0A2I0TRN3-F1
#
_entry.id   AF-A0A2I0TRN3-F1
#
_cell.length_a   1.000
_cell.length_b   1.000
_cell.length_c   1.000
_cell.angle_alpha   90.00
_cell.angle_beta   90.00
_cell.angle_gamma   90.00
#
_symmetry.space_group_name_H-M   'P 1'
#
loop_
_entity.id
_entity.type
_entity.pdbx_description
1 polymer ?
#
loop_
_entity_poly.entity_id
_entity_poly.type
_entity_poly.pdbx_seq_one_letter_code
_entity_poly.pdbx_strand_id
1 'polypeptide(L)'
;MSHTSGNNPTNPEVDVLLAHHGQNCGGLVQGPNGTIESPGFPHGYPNYANCTWIIITGERNRIQLSFHTFALEEDFDILSIYDGQPQQGNLKVRHEIYEIL
;
A
#
# COMPACT_ATOMS: atom_id res chain seq x y z
N MET A 1 20.19 8.69 19.86
CA MET A 1 19.29 9.01 20.98
C MET A 1 18.07 8.12 20.83
N SER A 2 17.93 7.16 21.73
CA SER A 2 16.96 6.06 21.66
C SER A 2 15.59 6.56 22.08
N HIS A 3 14.59 6.52 21.19
CA HIS A 3 13.18 6.74 21.58
C HIS A 3 12.50 5.38 21.77
N THR A 4 12.21 5.05 23.03
CA THR A 4 11.34 3.94 23.43
C THR A 4 9.89 4.36 23.23
N SER A 5 9.16 3.74 22.30
CA SER A 5 7.70 3.88 22.22
C SER A 5 7.05 2.78 23.06
N GLY A 6 6.26 3.17 24.06
CA GLY A 6 5.58 2.27 24.97
C GLY A 6 4.33 1.63 24.34
N ASN A 7 4.20 0.31 24.50
CA ASN A 7 3.00 -0.43 24.10
C ASN A 7 1.95 -0.35 25.22
N ASN A 8 0.79 0.26 24.95
CA ASN A 8 -0.38 0.23 25.84
C ASN A 8 -1.41 -0.80 25.30
N PRO A 9 -1.60 -1.96 25.97
CA PRO A 9 -2.27 -3.15 25.40
C PRO A 9 -3.81 -3.08 25.36
N THR A 10 -4.44 -1.91 25.46
CA THR A 10 -5.90 -1.78 25.62
C THR A 10 -6.65 -1.09 24.46
N ASN A 11 -6.00 -0.81 23.33
CA ASN A 11 -6.70 -0.26 22.17
C ASN A 11 -6.45 -1.09 20.89
N PRO A 12 -7.37 -1.99 20.51
CA PRO A 12 -7.24 -2.80 19.29
C PRO A 12 -7.40 -1.98 17.99
N GLU A 13 -7.78 -0.70 18.04
CA GLU A 13 -7.88 0.17 16.86
C GLU A 13 -6.53 0.78 16.41
N VAL A 14 -5.48 0.70 17.23
CA VAL A 14 -4.16 1.31 16.92
C VAL A 14 -3.23 0.35 16.16
N ASP A 15 -3.60 -0.93 16.07
CA ASP A 15 -2.78 -1.98 15.43
C ASP A 15 -2.87 -2.00 13.89
N VAL A 16 -3.65 -1.09 13.30
CA VAL A 16 -3.80 -0.98 11.83
C VAL A 16 -2.72 -0.08 11.20
N LEU A 17 -1.96 0.69 11.99
CA LEU A 17 -1.29 1.90 11.48
C LEU A 17 0.22 2.04 11.76
N LEU A 18 1.00 0.98 11.95
CA LEU A 18 2.46 1.13 12.03
C LEU A 18 3.22 0.02 11.28
N ALA A 19 3.32 0.15 9.95
CA ALA A 19 4.41 -0.49 9.22
C ALA A 19 5.72 0.20 9.65
N HIS A 20 6.55 -0.56 10.37
CA HIS A 20 7.79 -0.12 10.99
C HIS A 20 8.76 0.54 10.00
N HIS A 21 9.43 1.58 10.50
CA HIS A 21 10.49 2.34 9.83
C HIS A 21 11.71 1.42 9.57
N GLY A 22 11.72 0.71 8.45
CA GLY A 22 12.83 -0.12 7.99
C GLY A 22 12.38 -1.35 7.18
N GLN A 23 12.59 -1.30 5.86
CA GLN A 23 12.56 -2.44 4.91
C GLN A 23 11.25 -3.22 4.73
N ASN A 24 10.21 -3.04 5.56
CA ASN A 24 8.93 -3.72 5.39
C ASN A 24 7.86 -2.70 4.97
N CYS A 25 7.66 -2.54 3.66
CA CYS A 25 6.49 -1.85 3.11
C CYS A 25 5.50 -2.87 2.54
N GLY A 26 4.20 -2.56 2.64
CA GLY A 26 3.15 -3.53 2.40
C GLY A 26 2.43 -3.94 3.68
N GLY A 27 1.56 -4.93 3.58
CA GLY A 27 0.81 -5.45 4.71
C GLY A 27 -0.63 -5.79 4.38
N LEU A 28 -1.41 -6.04 5.42
CA LEU A 28 -2.81 -6.40 5.33
C LEU A 28 -3.68 -5.20 5.69
N VAL A 29 -4.54 -4.79 4.75
CA VAL A 29 -5.53 -3.73 4.97
C VAL A 29 -6.90 -4.41 5.07
N GLN A 30 -7.51 -4.32 6.24
CA GLN A 30 -8.82 -4.90 6.53
C GLN A 30 -9.80 -3.84 6.97
N GLY A 31 -11.01 -3.90 6.43
CA GLY A 31 -12.10 -3.02 6.85
C GLY A 31 -12.99 -2.57 5.69
N PRO A 32 -14.00 -1.75 5.99
CA PRO A 32 -14.84 -1.15 4.95
C PRO A 32 -14.06 -0.10 4.13
N ASN A 33 -13.15 0.64 4.79
CA ASN A 33 -12.39 1.76 4.23
C ASN A 33 -10.94 1.71 4.76
N GLY A 34 -10.00 2.35 4.06
CA GLY A 34 -8.63 2.52 4.52
C GLY A 34 -7.81 3.42 3.59
N THR A 35 -6.59 3.77 4.02
CA THR A 35 -5.64 4.56 3.24
C THR A 35 -4.31 3.80 3.18
N ILE A 36 -3.74 3.73 1.98
CA ILE A 36 -2.42 3.16 1.73
C ILE A 36 -1.52 4.29 1.23
N GLU A 37 -0.33 4.38 1.82
CA GLU A 37 0.69 5.33 1.42
C GLU A 37 1.95 4.58 0.98
N SER A 38 2.67 5.14 0.02
CA SER A 38 4.00 4.64 -0.32
C SER A 38 4.94 4.83 0.88
N PRO A 39 5.92 3.94 1.08
CA PRO A 39 6.93 4.15 2.12
C PRO A 39 7.61 5.51 1.93
N GLY A 40 7.68 6.33 2.98
CA GLY A 40 8.34 7.64 2.91
C GLY A 40 7.47 8.80 2.40
N PHE A 41 6.20 8.57 2.06
CA PHE A 41 5.23 9.64 1.82
C PHE A 41 5.20 10.63 3.01
N PRO A 42 5.15 11.96 2.80
CA PRO A 42 5.01 12.68 1.52
C PRO A 42 6.34 13.03 0.82
N HIS A 43 7.49 12.58 1.32
CA HIS A 43 8.80 13.04 0.85
C HIS A 43 9.35 12.27 -0.36
N GLY A 44 8.79 11.11 -0.65
CA GLY A 44 9.18 10.24 -1.78
C GLY A 44 9.43 8.81 -1.32
N TYR A 45 9.27 7.86 -2.25
CA TYR A 45 9.56 6.45 -1.97
C TYR A 45 11.05 6.14 -2.12
N PRO A 46 11.60 5.19 -1.33
CA PRO A 46 13.00 4.80 -1.45
C PRO A 46 13.20 3.95 -2.71
N ASN A 47 14.40 4.04 -3.28
CA ASN A 47 14.81 3.16 -4.38
C ASN A 47 14.68 1.69 -3.97
N TYR A 48 14.36 0.83 -4.95
CA TYR A 48 14.21 -0.61 -4.77
C TYR A 48 13.11 -1.03 -3.78
N ALA A 49 12.16 -0.14 -3.49
CA ALA A 49 10.97 -0.49 -2.72
C ALA A 49 10.18 -1.57 -3.46
N ASN A 50 9.89 -2.67 -2.76
CA ASN A 50 9.05 -3.75 -3.28
C ASN A 50 7.93 -4.02 -2.27
N CYS A 51 6.82 -3.32 -2.45
CA CYS A 51 5.72 -3.30 -1.49
C CYS A 51 4.53 -4.08 -2.02
N THR A 52 3.92 -4.92 -1.17
CA THR A 52 2.67 -5.60 -1.49
C THR A 52 1.65 -5.38 -0.39
N TRP A 53 0.49 -4.82 -0.76
CA TRP A 53 -0.65 -4.70 0.15
C TRP A 53 -1.75 -5.67 -0.27
N ILE A 54 -2.28 -6.40 0.71
CA ILE A 54 -3.45 -7.28 0.55
C ILE A 54 -4.64 -6.55 1.15
N ILE A 55 -5.65 -6.27 0.34
CA ILE A 55 -6.87 -5.59 0.79
C ILE A 55 -7.96 -6.64 0.94
N ILE A 56 -8.52 -6.76 2.14
CA ILE A 56 -9.63 -7.68 2.44
C ILE A 56 -10.82 -6.86 2.96
N THR A 57 -11.97 -7.11 2.35
CA THR A 57 -13.27 -6.56 2.78
C THR A 57 -14.24 -7.70 3.07
N GLY A 58 -15.40 -7.37 3.65
CA GLY A 58 -16.46 -8.35 3.92
C GLY A 58 -16.99 -9.02 2.65
N GLU A 59 -17.61 -10.19 2.83
CA GLU A 59 -18.20 -10.94 1.72
C GLU A 59 -19.18 -10.09 0.90
N ARG A 60 -19.14 -10.24 -0.42
CA ARG A 60 -20.00 -9.53 -1.40
C ARG A 60 -19.75 -8.02 -1.53
N ASN A 61 -18.78 -7.46 -0.82
CA ASN A 61 -18.34 -6.09 -1.06
C ASN A 61 -17.47 -6.00 -2.33
N ARG A 62 -17.39 -4.79 -2.87
CA ARG A 62 -16.47 -4.44 -3.96
C ARG A 62 -15.48 -3.40 -3.46
N ILE A 63 -14.22 -3.55 -3.85
CA ILE A 63 -13.16 -2.59 -3.52
C ILE A 63 -13.15 -1.53 -4.61
N GLN A 64 -13.22 -0.26 -4.20
CA GLN A 64 -12.97 0.89 -5.07
C GLN A 64 -11.67 1.54 -4.61
N LEU A 65 -10.73 1.74 -5.54
CA LEU A 65 -9.48 2.43 -5.29
C LEU A 65 -9.55 3.83 -5.88
N SER A 66 -9.03 4.82 -5.13
CA SER A 66 -8.93 6.21 -5.55
C SER A 66 -7.54 6.73 -5.22
N PHE A 67 -6.84 7.26 -6.22
CA PHE A 67 -5.50 7.81 -6.07
C PHE A 67 -5.59 9.32 -5.81
N HIS A 68 -5.24 9.75 -4.60
CA HIS A 68 -5.20 11.17 -4.25
C HIS A 68 -3.89 11.85 -4.68
N THR A 69 -2.80 11.09 -4.66
CA THR A 69 -1.48 11.52 -5.12
C THR A 69 -0.85 10.33 -5.82
N PHE A 70 -0.33 10.55 -7.02
CA PHE A 70 0.28 9.50 -7.84
C PHE A 70 1.44 10.09 -8.63
N ALA A 71 2.64 9.57 -8.37
CA ALA A 71 3.87 9.92 -9.07
C ALA A 71 4.78 8.70 -8.99
N LEU A 72 5.19 8.19 -10.14
CA LEU A 72 6.16 7.09 -10.31
C LEU A 72 7.23 7.55 -11.30
N GLU A 73 8.40 6.93 -11.25
CA GLU A 73 9.45 7.12 -12.26
C GLU A 73 9.06 6.38 -13.55
N GLU A 74 9.05 7.09 -14.67
CA GLU A 74 8.76 6.52 -15.99
C GLU A 74 9.78 5.43 -16.35
N ASP A 75 9.33 4.35 -16.99
CA ASP A 75 10.13 3.16 -17.38
C ASP A 75 10.80 2.36 -16.23
N PHE A 76 10.84 2.87 -15.00
CA PHE A 76 11.52 2.22 -13.87
C PHE A 76 10.55 1.69 -12.81
N ASP A 77 9.49 2.43 -12.51
CA ASP A 77 8.58 2.11 -11.42
C ASP A 77 7.19 1.74 -11.90
N ILE A 78 6.55 0.82 -11.18
CA ILE A 78 5.28 0.22 -11.59
C ILE A 78 4.35 0.08 -10.40
N LEU A 79 3.09 0.49 -10.58
CA LEU A 79 1.99 0.04 -9.73
C LEU A 79 1.17 -1.03 -10.46
N SER A 80 1.04 -2.20 -9.83
CA SER A 80 0.19 -3.28 -10.34
C SER A 80 -0.96 -3.58 -9.36
N ILE A 81 -2.18 -3.71 -9.89
CA ILE A 81 -3.39 -4.02 -9.13
C ILE A 81 -3.92 -5.37 -9.61
N TYR A 82 -4.10 -6.29 -8.67
CA TYR A 82 -4.61 -7.63 -8.92
C TYR A 82 -5.96 -7.84 -8.23
N ASP A 83 -6.88 -8.54 -8.90
CA ASP A 83 -8.14 -9.00 -8.34
C ASP A 83 -7.94 -10.40 -7.76
N GLY A 84 -7.53 -10.46 -6.50
CA GLY A 84 -7.13 -11.69 -5.83
C GLY A 84 -5.61 -11.91 -5.84
N GLN A 85 -5.17 -13.16 -6.01
CA GLN A 85 -3.75 -13.51 -5.92
C GLN A 85 -2.93 -12.86 -7.06
N PRO A 86 -1.69 -12.40 -6.80
CA PRO A 86 -0.84 -11.74 -7.78
C PRO A 86 -0.35 -12.74 -8.83
N GLN A 87 -1.18 -12.94 -9.84
CA GLN A 87 -0.95 -13.83 -10.98
C GLN A 87 -1.39 -13.10 -12.25
N GLN A 88 -0.80 -13.46 -13.40
CA GLN A 88 -1.09 -12.78 -14.67
C GLN A 88 -2.58 -12.78 -15.02
N GLY A 89 -3.31 -13.86 -14.72
CA GLY A 89 -4.76 -13.94 -14.95
C GLY A 89 -5.61 -12.99 -14.10
N ASN A 90 -5.05 -12.47 -13.00
CA ASN A 90 -5.75 -11.58 -12.07
C ASN A 90 -5.30 -10.13 -12.19
N LEU A 91 -4.34 -9.81 -13.06
CA LEU A 91 -3.87 -8.44 -13.28
C LEU A 91 -5.01 -7.59 -13.86
N LYS A 92 -5.39 -6.52 -13.16
CA LYS A 92 -6.42 -5.58 -13.62
C LYS A 92 -5.83 -4.29 -14.15
N VAL A 93 -4.80 -3.79 -13.48
CA VAL A 93 -4.15 -2.54 -13.84
C VAL A 93 -2.66 -2.73 -13.70
N ARG A 94 -1.93 -2.24 -14.68
CA ARG A 94 -0.49 -2.05 -14.63
C ARG A 94 -0.24 -0.61 -15.07
N HIS A 95 0.05 0.25 -14.12
CA HIS A 95 0.45 1.61 -14.39
C HIS A 95 1.98 1.64 -14.44
N GLU A 96 2.46 1.58 -15.66
CA GLU A 96 3.67 2.26 -16.09
C GLU A 96 3.18 3.59 -16.66
N ILE A 97 3.86 4.69 -16.39
CA ILE A 97 3.49 5.96 -17.00
C ILE A 97 3.84 5.84 -18.50
N TYR A 98 2.92 5.30 -19.31
CA TYR A 98 2.99 5.35 -20.76
C TYR A 98 1.92 6.32 -21.23
N GLU A 99 2.38 7.57 -21.41
CA GLU A 99 1.77 8.73 -22.07
C GLU A 99 0.35 9.14 -21.69
N ILE A 100 0.26 10.38 -21.18
CA ILE A 100 -0.84 11.28 -21.54
C ILE A 100 -0.70 11.59 -23.03
N LEU A 101 -1.53 10.98 -23.88
CA LEU A 101 -1.95 11.51 -25.17
C LEU A 101 -3.46 11.34 -25.34
#